data_AF-A0A933GUA9-F1
#
_entry.id   AF-A0A933GUA9-F1
#
_cell.length_a   1.000
_cell.length_b   1.000
_cell.length_c   1.000
_cell.angle_alpha   90.00
_cell.angle_beta   90.00
_cell.angle_gamma   90.00
#
_symmetry.space_group_name_H-M   'P 1'
#
loop_
_entity.id
_entity.type
_entity.pdbx_description
1 polymer ?
#
loop_
_entity_poly.entity_id
_entity_poly.type
_entity_poly.pdbx_seq_one_letter_code
_entity_poly.pdbx_strand_id
1 'polypeptide(L)'
;RRSDPIEFWEYEGPWHLFDPAEVNAVVPLPSRALATKQAGIAQHVSQMERRRYDLAGVALARYRAVTLPEVRLAGFGRSEIDLGEAVEAFRRVVLSPFRTGRARP
;
A
#
# COMPACT_ATOMS: atom_id res chain seq x y z
N ARG A 1 15.99 16.42 23.40
CA ARG A 1 15.55 16.48 21.99
C ARG A 1 14.39 15.49 21.86
N ARG A 2 13.25 15.91 21.31
CA ARG A 2 12.16 14.97 20.97
C ARG A 2 12.70 14.13 19.80
N SER A 3 12.69 12.81 19.92
CA SER A 3 12.97 11.94 18.78
C SER A 3 11.80 12.04 17.82
N ASP A 4 12.08 12.19 16.53
CA ASP A 4 11.04 12.15 15.50
C ASP A 4 10.38 10.76 15.49
N PRO A 5 9.08 10.67 15.17
CA PRO A 5 8.40 9.40 15.05
C PRO A 5 9.02 8.57 13.92
N ILE A 6 9.13 7.25 14.14
CA ILE A 6 9.59 6.32 13.11
C ILE A 6 8.36 5.78 12.39
N GLU A 7 8.41 5.77 11.06
CA GLU A 7 7.32 5.28 10.22
C GLU A 7 7.75 4.02 9.47
N PHE A 8 6.90 2.99 9.54
CA PHE A 8 7.02 1.76 8.77
C PHE A 8 5.93 1.73 7.72
N TRP A 9 6.30 1.34 6.51
CA TRP A 9 5.39 1.21 5.38
C TRP A 9 5.48 -0.21 4.88
N GLU A 10 4.37 -0.93 5.00
CA GLU A 10 4.25 -2.29 4.51
C GLU A 10 3.39 -2.29 3.25
N TYR A 11 3.73 -3.16 2.32
CA TYR A 11 3.09 -3.25 1.01
C TYR A 11 2.56 -4.66 0.77
N GLU A 12 1.53 -4.76 -0.07
CA GLU A 12 1.00 -6.06 -0.48
C GLU A 12 1.86 -6.73 -1.53
N GLY A 13 1.91 -8.06 -1.45
CA GLY A 13 2.40 -8.91 -2.53
C GLY A 13 1.37 -9.98 -2.88
N PRO A 14 1.55 -10.70 -3.99
CA PRO A 14 0.68 -11.83 -4.38
C PRO A 14 0.51 -12.92 -3.31
N TRP A 15 1.40 -12.97 -2.31
CA TRP A 15 1.39 -13.95 -1.23
C TRP A 15 0.94 -13.39 0.12
N HIS A 16 0.78 -12.07 0.22
CA HIS A 16 0.42 -11.40 1.46
C HIS A 16 -0.48 -10.21 1.12
N LEU A 17 -1.77 -10.43 1.34
CA LEU A 17 -2.82 -9.44 1.15
C LEU A 17 -3.28 -8.96 2.52
N PHE A 18 -3.48 -7.65 2.64
CA PHE A 18 -4.07 -7.02 3.80
C PHE A 18 -5.59 -7.20 3.80
N ASP A 19 -6.18 -7.27 5.00
CA ASP A 19 -7.60 -7.00 5.13
C ASP A 19 -7.87 -5.55 4.69
N PRO A 20 -9.00 -5.26 4.01
CA PRO A 20 -9.33 -3.89 3.62
C PRO A 20 -9.31 -2.86 4.77
N ALA A 21 -9.49 -3.28 6.03
CA ALA A 21 -9.39 -2.41 7.22
C ALA A 21 -7.96 -2.08 7.63
N GLU A 22 -6.97 -2.84 7.18
CA GLU A 22 -5.56 -2.62 7.47
C GLU A 22 -4.91 -1.63 6.49
N VAL A 23 -5.50 -1.44 5.31
CA VAL A 23 -5.03 -0.46 4.32
C VAL A 23 -5.41 0.94 4.76
N ASN A 24 -4.40 1.78 4.98
CA ASN A 24 -4.58 3.17 5.40
C ASN A 24 -3.87 4.18 4.49
N ALA A 25 -3.21 3.69 3.43
CA ALA A 25 -2.64 4.51 2.39
C ALA A 25 -2.71 3.78 1.04
N VAL A 26 -2.93 4.55 -0.02
CA VAL A 26 -2.86 4.05 -1.40
C VAL A 26 -2.04 4.99 -2.25
N VAL A 27 -1.42 4.45 -3.28
CA VAL A 27 -0.69 5.21 -4.28
C VAL A 27 -1.24 4.83 -5.66
N PRO A 28 -1.84 5.77 -6.41
CA PRO A 28 -2.23 5.52 -7.79
C PRO A 28 -1.04 5.12 -8.65
N LEU A 29 -1.23 4.10 -9.48
CA LEU A 29 -0.27 3.63 -10.47
C LEU A 29 -0.72 4.02 -11.87
N PRO A 30 -0.32 5.21 -12.37
CA PRO A 30 -0.55 5.56 -13.76
C PRO A 30 0.15 4.56 -14.68
N SER A 31 -0.30 4.45 -15.94
CA SER A 31 0.13 3.40 -16.87
C SER A 31 1.66 3.29 -17.02
N ARG A 32 2.39 4.42 -16.97
CA ARG A 32 3.86 4.42 -17.00
C ARG A 32 4.47 3.74 -15.76
N ALA A 33 3.95 4.00 -14.57
CA ALA A 33 4.44 3.40 -13.32
C ALA A 33 4.09 1.91 -13.27
N LEU A 34 2.89 1.53 -13.72
CA LEU A 34 2.48 0.13 -13.84
C LEU A 34 3.41 -0.64 -14.80
N ALA A 35 3.75 -0.05 -15.95
CA ALA A 35 4.72 -0.64 -16.89
C ALA A 35 6.11 -0.81 -16.27
N THR A 36 6.58 0.18 -15.49
CA THR A 36 7.85 0.06 -14.75
C THR A 36 7.79 -1.08 -13.71
N LYS A 37 6.67 -1.20 -12.97
CA LYS A 37 6.47 -2.32 -12.02
C LYS A 37 6.53 -3.67 -12.74
N GLN A 38 5.84 -3.81 -13.87
CA GLN A 38 5.87 -5.04 -14.67
C GLN A 38 7.28 -5.38 -15.16
N ALA A 39 8.03 -4.39 -15.66
CA ALA A 39 9.41 -4.59 -16.10
C ALA A 39 10.32 -5.05 -14.95
N GLY A 40 10.11 -4.52 -13.74
CA GLY A 40 10.80 -4.96 -12.52
C GLY A 40 10.45 -6.40 -12.14
N ILE A 41 9.16 -6.74 -12.15
CA ILE A 41 8.68 -8.10 -11.87
C ILE A 41 9.29 -9.12 -12.86
N ALA A 42 9.38 -8.75 -14.13
CA ALA A 42 9.94 -9.61 -15.18
C ALA A 42 11.42 -9.97 -14.96
N GLN A 43 12.17 -9.20 -14.17
CA GLN A 43 13.56 -9.55 -13.83
C GLN A 43 13.65 -10.73 -12.85
N HIS A 44 12.57 -11.09 -12.16
CA HIS A 44 12.53 -12.20 -11.22
C HIS A 44 12.17 -13.51 -11.94
N VAL A 45 13.07 -14.01 -12.79
CA VAL A 45 12.87 -15.19 -13.65
C VAL A 45 12.34 -16.40 -12.89
N SER A 46 12.93 -16.70 -11.73
CA SER A 46 12.52 -17.83 -10.89
C SER A 46 11.09 -17.72 -10.36
N GLN A 47 10.57 -16.50 -10.22
CA GLN A 47 9.17 -16.27 -9.87
C GLN A 47 8.29 -16.45 -11.11
N MET A 48 8.65 -15.86 -12.25
CA MET A 48 7.91 -15.96 -13.52
C MET A 48 7.67 -17.39 -13.99
N GLU A 49 8.69 -18.25 -13.86
CA GLU A 49 8.61 -19.65 -14.30
C GLU A 49 7.71 -20.50 -13.39
N ARG A 50 7.75 -20.22 -12.08
CA ARG A 50 7.02 -21.02 -11.08
C ARG A 50 5.57 -20.58 -10.97
N ARG A 51 5.32 -19.28 -11.04
CA ARG A 51 4.01 -18.65 -10.81
C ARG A 51 3.94 -17.38 -11.64
N ARG A 52 2.81 -17.14 -12.32
CA ARG A 52 2.57 -15.93 -13.14
C ARG A 52 2.45 -14.66 -12.28
N TYR A 53 3.54 -14.28 -11.62
CA TYR A 53 3.61 -13.18 -10.66
C TYR A 53 3.49 -11.82 -11.39
N ASP A 54 3.83 -11.78 -12.68
CA ASP A 54 3.49 -10.69 -13.62
C ASP A 54 1.98 -10.42 -13.62
N LEU A 55 1.19 -11.48 -13.83
CA LEU A 55 -0.26 -11.37 -13.87
C LEU A 55 -0.84 -11.07 -12.50
N ALA A 56 -0.36 -11.76 -11.46
CA ALA A 56 -0.85 -11.58 -10.10
C ALA A 56 -0.61 -10.16 -9.58
N GLY A 57 0.58 -9.59 -9.82
CA GLY A 57 0.92 -8.24 -9.40
C GLY A 57 0.03 -7.17 -10.06
N VAL A 58 -0.23 -7.29 -11.36
CA VAL A 58 -1.12 -6.35 -12.07
C VAL A 58 -2.58 -6.55 -11.69
N ALA A 59 -3.03 -7.80 -11.57
CA ALA A 59 -4.38 -8.12 -11.14
C ALA A 59 -4.67 -7.55 -9.75
N LEU A 60 -3.72 -7.67 -8.81
CA LEU A 60 -3.85 -7.10 -7.47
C LEU A 60 -3.98 -5.58 -7.51
N ALA A 61 -3.13 -4.89 -8.26
CA ALA A 61 -3.17 -3.43 -8.35
C ALA A 61 -4.52 -2.92 -8.90
N ARG A 62 -5.06 -3.59 -9.92
CA ARG A 62 -6.38 -3.28 -10.49
C ARG A 62 -7.52 -3.66 -9.56
N TYR A 63 -7.43 -4.83 -8.93
CA TYR A 63 -8.41 -5.29 -7.95
C TYR A 63 -8.55 -4.30 -6.79
N ARG A 64 -7.44 -3.78 -6.29
CA ARG A 64 -7.45 -2.78 -5.21
C ARG A 64 -8.03 -1.44 -5.64
N ALA A 65 -7.78 -1.00 -6.87
CA ALA A 65 -8.38 0.22 -7.40
C ALA A 65 -9.92 0.16 -7.42
N VAL A 66 -10.48 -1.04 -7.67
CA VAL A 66 -11.94 -1.24 -7.74
C VAL A 66 -12.57 -1.54 -6.37
N THR A 67 -11.85 -2.23 -5.49
CA THR A 67 -12.46 -2.77 -4.25
C THR A 67 -12.17 -1.97 -2.99
N LEU A 68 -11.20 -1.06 -3.01
CA LEU A 68 -10.95 -0.19 -1.87
C LEU A 68 -11.96 0.96 -1.86
N PRO A 69 -12.74 1.12 -0.78
CA PRO A 69 -13.73 2.17 -0.70
C PRO A 69 -13.03 3.53 -0.55
N GLU A 70 -13.21 4.43 -1.52
CA GLU A 70 -12.61 5.78 -1.53
C GLU A 70 -12.87 6.56 -0.24
N VAL A 71 -14.04 6.36 0.38
CA VAL A 71 -14.43 6.99 1.66
C VAL A 71 -13.51 6.63 2.83
N ARG A 72 -12.77 5.51 2.76
CA ARG A 72 -11.75 5.17 3.77
C ARG A 72 -10.46 5.94 3.58
N LEU A 73 -10.21 6.42 2.36
CA LEU A 73 -8.99 7.11 1.96
C LEU A 73 -9.18 8.63 1.98
N ALA A 74 -10.41 9.09 1.76
CA ALA A 74 -10.82 10.47 1.92
C ALA A 74 -11.07 10.80 3.40
N GLY A 75 -10.39 11.83 3.91
CA GLY A 75 -10.78 12.44 5.18
C GLY A 75 -12.18 13.08 5.09
N PHE A 76 -12.85 13.26 6.23
CA PHE A 76 -14.16 13.91 6.31
C PHE A 76 -14.20 15.23 5.49
N GLY A 77 -15.18 15.33 4.60
CA GLY A 77 -15.46 16.55 3.83
C GLY A 77 -14.74 16.70 2.48
N ARG A 78 -14.01 15.68 2.01
CA ARG A 78 -13.49 15.64 0.63
C ARG A 78 -14.43 14.88 -0.31
N SER A 79 -14.69 15.48 -1.47
CA SER A 79 -15.32 14.85 -2.63
C SER A 79 -14.45 13.70 -3.17
N GLU A 80 -15.09 12.79 -3.89
CA GLU A 80 -14.57 11.57 -4.56
C GLU A 80 -13.08 11.61 -4.92
N ILE A 81 -12.36 10.53 -4.58
CA ILE A 81 -10.94 10.40 -4.91
C ILE A 81 -10.84 9.42 -6.07
N ASP A 82 -10.57 9.93 -7.26
CA ASP A 82 -10.26 9.07 -8.41
C ASP A 82 -8.93 8.33 -8.17
N LEU A 83 -9.03 7.03 -7.93
CA LEU A 83 -7.90 6.13 -7.73
C LEU A 83 -7.26 5.68 -9.05
N GLY A 84 -7.91 5.95 -10.18
CA GLY A 84 -7.52 5.47 -11.51
C GLY A 84 -7.70 3.96 -11.68
N GLU A 85 -7.02 3.41 -12.69
CA GLU A 85 -7.19 1.99 -13.08
C GLU A 85 -6.41 1.00 -12.20
N ALA A 86 -5.39 1.46 -11.48
CA ALA A 86 -4.50 0.62 -10.69
C ALA A 86 -3.92 1.40 -9.51
N VAL A 87 -3.78 0.75 -8.36
CA VAL A 87 -3.17 1.34 -7.15
C VAL A 87 -2.25 0.34 -6.46
N GLU A 88 -1.28 0.85 -5.71
CA GLU A 88 -0.63 0.09 -4.64
C GLU A 88 -1.27 0.42 -3.30
N ALA A 89 -1.56 -0.61 -2.51
CA ALA A 89 -2.09 -0.47 -1.16
C ALA A 89 -0.98 -0.65 -0.12
N PHE A 90 -1.02 0.17 0.93
CA PHE A 90 -0.04 0.16 2.00
C PHE A 90 -0.69 0.20 3.38
N ARG A 91 0.03 -0.38 4.33
CA ARG A 91 -0.19 -0.22 5.77
C ARG A 91 0.95 0.62 6.34
N ARG A 92 0.65 1.86 6.73
CA ARG A 92 1.55 2.75 7.45
C ARG A 92 1.39 2.55 8.96
N VAL A 93 2.50 2.28 9.64
CA VAL A 93 2.56 2.16 11.10
C VAL A 93 3.50 3.22 11.65
N VAL A 94 3.02 4.04 12.58
CA VAL A 94 3.80 5.12 13.21
C VAL A 94 4.17 4.72 14.63
N LEU A 95 5.46 4.51 14.89
CA LEU A 95 5.99 4.31 16.22
C LEU A 95 6.42 5.66 16.80
N SER A 96 5.63 6.18 17.74
CA SER A 96 6.05 7.31 18.54
C SER A 96 7.01 6.83 19.63
N PRO A 97 8.15 7.50 19.86
CA PRO A 97 9.00 7.18 21.00
C PRO A 97 8.18 7.29 22.28
N PHE A 98 8.29 6.28 23.15
CA PHE A 98 7.59 6.24 24.43
C PHE A 98 7.75 7.58 25.14
N ARG A 99 6.63 8.26 25.43
CA ARG A 99 6.64 9.28 26.47
C ARG A 99 6.90 8.54 27.77
N THR A 100 8.12 8.59 28.28
CA THR A 100 8.39 8.32 29.70
C THR A 100 7.68 9.40 30.51
N GLY A 101 6.37 9.24 30.68
CA GLY A 101 5.60 9.99 31.64
C GLY A 101 6.04 9.53 33.02
N ARG A 102 6.62 10.45 33.81
CA ARG A 102 6.65 10.30 35.26
C ARG A 102 5.25 9.87 35.71
N ALA A 103 5.16 8.75 36.43
CA ALA A 103 4.01 8.49 37.28
C ALA A 103 3.76 9.76 38.09
N ARG A 104 2.61 10.41 37.88
CA ARG A 104 2.18 11.45 38.81
C ARG A 104 1.73 10.74 40.09
N PRO A 105 2.07 11.30 41.26
CA PRO A 105 1.68 10.74 42.56
C PRO A 105 0.16 10.70 42.72
#